data_AF-A0AAN9VZS2-F1
#
_entry.id   AF-A0AAN9VZS2-F1
#
_cell.length_a   1.000
_cell.length_b   1.000
_cell.length_c   1.000
_cell.angle_alpha   90.00
_cell.angle_beta   90.00
_cell.angle_gamma   90.00
#
_symmetry.space_group_name_H-M   'P 1'
#
loop_
_entity.id
_entity.type
_entity.pdbx_description
1 polymer ?
#
loop_
_entity_poly.entity_id
_entity_poly.type
_entity_poly.pdbx_seq_one_letter_code
_entity_poly.pdbx_strand_id
1 'polypeptide(L)'
;MAEKGKKFLHLPYTVKGMDVSFSGILSNIEKQAPHLISSKQYAPEDLCYSLQETIFAMLVEIKERAMSHCGSQEVLIVGGVGCNLRLQEMMNIMSEERGAKLYATDERFCIDNGAMIAQAGIEMFQNGTTTPWDLVTCTQRYRTDEVEVTWRS
;
A
#
# COMPACT_ATOMS: atom_id res chain seq x y z
N MET A 1 -15.55 1.72 11.41
CA MET A 1 -15.74 3.14 11.80
C MET A 1 -15.87 4.03 10.57
N ALA A 2 -14.89 4.03 9.66
CA ALA A 2 -14.90 4.86 8.43
C ALA A 2 -16.18 4.71 7.57
N GLU A 3 -16.70 3.50 7.39
CA GLU A 3 -17.94 3.26 6.61
C GLU A 3 -19.18 4.03 7.08
N LYS A 4 -19.19 4.45 8.36
CA LYS A 4 -20.31 5.20 8.95
C LYS A 4 -20.13 6.71 8.81
N GLY A 5 -18.97 7.17 8.36
CA GLY A 5 -18.68 8.59 8.12
C GLY A 5 -19.54 9.13 6.99
N LYS A 6 -19.99 10.38 7.14
CA LYS A 6 -20.85 11.09 6.19
C LYS A 6 -20.27 12.41 5.75
N LYS A 7 -19.31 12.95 6.50
CA LYS A 7 -18.72 14.26 6.27
C LYS A 7 -17.23 14.13 5.99
N PHE A 8 -16.79 14.71 4.88
CA PHE A 8 -15.39 14.77 4.52
C PHE A 8 -14.72 16.03 5.13
N LEU A 9 -13.60 15.82 5.82
CA LEU A 9 -12.71 16.86 6.31
C LEU A 9 -11.50 16.93 5.38
N HIS A 10 -11.19 18.13 4.87
CA HIS A 10 -9.96 18.33 4.09
C HIS A 10 -8.73 18.15 4.98
N LEU A 11 -7.92 17.15 4.67
CA LEU A 11 -6.66 16.84 5.33
C LEU A 11 -5.47 17.15 4.41
N PRO A 12 -4.26 17.37 4.98
CA PRO A 12 -3.06 17.58 4.18
C PRO A 12 -2.80 16.44 3.20
N TYR A 13 -2.77 16.75 1.90
CA TYR A 13 -2.51 15.79 0.84
C TYR A 13 -1.06 15.94 0.36
N THR A 14 -0.18 15.02 0.77
CA THR A 14 1.28 15.19 0.61
C THR A 14 1.88 14.11 -0.30
N VAL A 15 1.75 14.31 -1.60
CA VAL A 15 2.41 13.51 -2.64
C VAL A 15 3.54 14.33 -3.29
N LYS A 16 4.72 13.73 -3.44
CA LYS A 16 5.89 14.34 -4.11
C LYS A 16 6.41 13.37 -5.17
N GLY A 17 6.03 13.59 -6.42
CA GLY A 17 6.39 12.65 -7.51
C GLY A 17 5.71 11.30 -7.31
N MET A 18 6.48 10.25 -7.08
CA MET A 18 5.96 8.90 -6.76
C MET A 18 6.04 8.57 -5.26
N ASP A 19 6.45 9.52 -4.43
CA ASP A 19 6.58 9.35 -2.97
C ASP A 19 5.40 10.00 -2.21
N VAL A 20 5.10 9.45 -1.04
CA VAL A 20 4.07 9.94 -0.11
C VAL A 20 4.65 10.22 1.27
N SER A 21 4.07 11.19 1.98
CA SER A 21 4.42 11.47 3.38
C SER A 21 3.18 11.46 4.27
N PHE A 22 3.19 10.57 5.29
CA PHE A 22 2.05 10.39 6.20
C PHE A 22 2.21 11.12 7.55
N SER A 23 3.39 11.61 7.88
CA SER A 23 3.63 12.27 9.18
C SER A 23 2.80 13.54 9.32
N GLY A 24 2.72 14.36 8.26
CA GLY A 24 1.98 15.61 8.27
C GLY A 24 0.48 15.43 8.48
N ILE A 25 -0.12 14.45 7.79
CA ILE A 25 -1.55 14.15 7.93
C ILE A 25 -1.88 13.55 9.31
N LEU A 26 -1.02 12.68 9.84
CA LEU A 26 -1.20 12.09 11.16
C LEU A 26 -1.14 13.15 12.26
N SER A 27 -0.08 13.97 12.30
CA SER A 27 0.03 15.02 13.31
C SER A 27 -1.08 16.06 13.19
N ASN A 28 -1.56 16.34 11.98
CA ASN A 28 -2.67 17.24 11.74
C ASN A 28 -3.98 16.70 12.34
N ILE A 29 -4.31 15.43 12.08
CA ILE A 29 -5.55 14.84 12.58
C ILE A 29 -5.51 14.64 14.09
N GLU A 30 -4.39 14.21 14.66
CA GLU A 30 -4.21 14.06 16.11
C GLU A 30 -4.42 15.39 16.86
N LYS A 31 -3.92 16.49 16.29
CA LYS A 31 -4.07 17.83 16.88
C LYS A 31 -5.51 18.34 16.81
N GLN A 32 -6.22 18.10 15.70
CA GLN A 32 -7.54 18.68 15.46
C GLN A 32 -8.68 17.82 16.01
N ALA A 33 -8.53 16.49 16.02
CA ALA A 33 -9.61 15.55 16.35
C ALA A 33 -10.28 15.82 17.71
N PRO A 34 -9.55 16.07 18.82
CA PRO A 34 -10.19 16.33 20.11
C PRO A 34 -11.13 17.54 20.07
N HIS A 35 -10.74 18.61 19.37
CA HIS A 35 -11.55 19.81 19.24
C HIS A 35 -12.75 19.61 18.32
N LEU A 36 -12.56 18.95 17.16
CA LEU A 36 -13.63 18.71 16.20
C LEU A 36 -14.73 17.79 16.75
N ILE A 37 -14.34 16.79 17.56
CA ILE A 37 -15.28 15.87 18.22
C ILE A 37 -16.00 16.59 19.36
N SER A 38 -15.28 17.29 20.24
CA SER A 38 -15.88 17.98 21.40
C SER A 38 -16.83 19.11 20.99
N SER A 39 -16.52 19.82 19.91
CA SER A 39 -17.40 20.84 19.32
C SER A 39 -18.57 20.25 18.51
N LYS A 40 -18.67 18.91 18.39
CA LYS A 40 -19.68 18.18 17.60
C LYS A 40 -19.74 18.59 16.12
N GLN A 41 -18.65 19.13 15.59
CA GLN A 41 -18.57 19.51 14.17
C GLN A 41 -18.35 18.30 13.26
N TYR A 42 -17.69 17.26 13.78
CA TYR A 42 -17.42 15.99 13.11
C TYR A 42 -17.57 14.84 14.12
N ALA A 43 -18.09 13.72 13.65
CA ALA A 43 -18.07 12.48 14.41
C ALA A 43 -16.70 11.77 14.27
N PRO A 44 -16.28 10.92 15.21
CA PRO A 44 -15.09 10.08 15.04
C PRO A 44 -15.09 9.28 13.72
N GLU A 45 -16.27 8.81 13.30
CA GLU A 45 -16.47 8.10 12.05
C GLU A 45 -16.14 8.95 10.82
N ASP A 46 -16.49 10.24 10.84
CA ASP A 46 -16.16 11.20 9.77
C ASP A 46 -14.66 11.43 9.66
N LEU A 47 -13.95 11.47 10.79
CA LEU A 47 -12.50 11.63 10.82
C LEU A 47 -11.79 10.39 10.28
N CYS A 48 -12.24 9.19 10.67
CA CYS A 48 -11.73 7.93 10.11
C CYS A 48 -11.98 7.84 8.60
N TYR A 49 -13.17 8.23 8.15
CA TYR A 49 -13.52 8.29 6.73
C TYR A 49 -12.59 9.24 5.97
N SER A 50 -12.44 10.46 6.46
CA SER A 50 -11.61 11.49 5.81
C SER A 50 -10.15 11.09 5.73
N LEU A 51 -9.61 10.48 6.80
CA LEU A 51 -8.25 9.96 6.83
C LEU A 51 -8.05 8.84 5.82
N GLN A 52 -8.99 7.89 5.78
CA GLN A 52 -8.95 6.75 4.86
C GLN A 52 -8.97 7.22 3.40
N GLU A 53 -9.93 8.06 3.03
CA GLU A 53 -10.05 8.59 1.67
C GLU A 53 -8.80 9.38 1.25
N THR A 54 -8.28 10.23 2.14
CA THR A 54 -7.10 11.04 1.82
C THR A 54 -5.87 10.17 1.60
N ILE A 55 -5.58 9.23 2.50
CA ILE A 55 -4.42 8.34 2.39
C ILE A 55 -4.53 7.43 1.17
N PHE A 56 -5.71 6.84 0.93
CA PHE A 56 -5.87 5.90 -0.19
C PHE A 56 -5.84 6.62 -1.53
N ALA A 57 -6.39 7.83 -1.64
CA ALA A 57 -6.24 8.65 -2.84
C ALA A 57 -4.75 8.94 -3.14
N MET A 58 -3.95 9.27 -2.12
CA MET A 58 -2.50 9.45 -2.29
C MET A 58 -1.81 8.19 -2.81
N LEU A 59 -2.19 7.01 -2.31
CA LEU A 59 -1.65 5.72 -2.74
C LEU A 59 -2.04 5.38 -4.18
N VAL A 60 -3.31 5.63 -4.56
CA VAL A 60 -3.80 5.41 -5.92
C VAL A 60 -3.09 6.34 -6.90
N GLU A 61 -2.90 7.62 -6.55
CA GLU A 61 -2.17 8.60 -7.38
C GLU A 61 -0.74 8.15 -7.68
N ILE A 62 0.04 7.78 -6.66
CA ILE A 62 1.42 7.34 -6.90
C ILE A 62 1.46 6.03 -7.68
N LYS A 63 0.48 5.14 -7.47
CA LYS A 63 0.44 3.87 -8.20
C LYS A 63 0.12 4.10 -9.67
N GLU A 64 -0.83 4.96 -9.98
CA GLU A 64 -1.16 5.33 -11.35
C GLU A 64 0.03 5.98 -12.08
N ARG A 65 0.76 6.88 -11.40
CA ARG A 65 2.01 7.45 -11.91
C ARG A 65 3.03 6.37 -12.23
N ALA A 66 3.26 5.44 -11.30
CA ALA A 66 4.20 4.35 -11.48
C ALA A 66 3.81 3.43 -12.65
N MET A 67 2.53 3.08 -12.78
CA MET A 67 2.03 2.27 -13.91
C MET A 67 2.27 2.95 -15.25
N SER A 68 1.97 4.25 -15.33
CA SER A 68 2.20 5.04 -16.55
C SER A 68 3.69 5.08 -16.90
N HIS A 69 4.55 5.18 -15.90
CA HIS A 69 6.00 5.23 -16.08
C HIS A 69 6.59 3.89 -16.55
N CYS A 70 6.12 2.74 -16.03
CA CYS A 70 6.64 1.42 -16.42
C CYS A 70 5.83 0.72 -17.53
N GLY A 71 4.75 1.33 -18.02
CA GLY A 71 3.90 0.74 -19.06
C GLY A 71 3.10 -0.49 -18.60
N SER A 72 2.94 -0.69 -17.29
CA SER A 72 2.24 -1.87 -16.76
C SER A 72 0.71 -1.73 -16.87
N GLN A 73 0.06 -2.83 -17.24
CA GLN A 73 -1.40 -2.97 -17.32
C GLN A 73 -1.97 -3.81 -16.16
N GLU A 74 -1.16 -4.05 -15.13
CA GLU A 74 -1.53 -4.90 -14.01
C GLU A 74 -1.11 -4.24 -12.69
N VAL A 75 -2.00 -4.28 -11.71
CA VAL A 75 -1.74 -3.84 -10.34
C VAL A 75 -1.91 -5.01 -9.41
N LEU A 76 -0.90 -5.29 -8.60
CA LEU A 76 -0.99 -6.22 -7.50
C LEU A 76 -0.99 -5.44 -6.18
N ILE A 77 -1.94 -5.72 -5.30
CA ILE A 77 -1.97 -5.21 -3.92
C ILE A 77 -1.60 -6.35 -2.97
N VAL A 78 -0.57 -6.11 -2.16
CA VAL A 78 -0.07 -7.01 -1.10
C VAL A 78 0.14 -6.25 0.20
N GLY A 79 0.48 -6.96 1.28
CA GLY A 79 0.66 -6.41 2.61
C GLY A 79 -0.64 -6.29 3.39
N GLY A 80 -0.56 -6.23 4.72
CA GLY A 80 -1.76 -6.25 5.58
C GLY A 80 -2.76 -5.11 5.31
N VAL A 81 -2.28 -3.93 4.91
CA VAL A 81 -3.14 -2.80 4.51
C VAL A 81 -3.87 -3.08 3.19
N GLY A 82 -3.29 -3.94 2.35
CA GLY A 82 -3.87 -4.39 1.09
C GLY A 82 -5.18 -5.15 1.24
N CYS A 83 -5.47 -5.69 2.43
CA CYS A 83 -6.76 -6.31 2.76
C CYS A 83 -7.90 -5.30 2.92
N ASN A 84 -7.62 -3.99 2.93
CA ASN A 84 -8.66 -2.98 3.10
C ASN A 84 -9.53 -2.88 1.84
N LEU A 85 -10.80 -3.24 1.97
CA LEU A 85 -11.75 -3.26 0.86
C LEU A 85 -11.92 -1.90 0.18
N ARG A 86 -11.85 -0.79 0.93
CA ARG A 86 -11.96 0.55 0.35
C ARG A 86 -10.73 0.91 -0.49
N LEU A 87 -9.53 0.50 -0.09
CA LEU A 87 -8.32 0.67 -0.91
C LEU A 87 -8.41 -0.16 -2.19
N GLN A 88 -8.87 -1.42 -2.08
CA GLN A 88 -9.06 -2.29 -3.24
C GLN A 88 -10.08 -1.70 -4.22
N GLU A 89 -11.20 -1.19 -3.72
CA GLU A 89 -12.22 -0.52 -4.53
C GLU A 89 -11.65 0.69 -5.29
N MET A 90 -10.96 1.60 -4.60
CA MET A 90 -10.37 2.79 -5.24
C MET A 90 -9.31 2.43 -6.28
N MET A 91 -8.48 1.42 -6.01
CA MET A 91 -7.49 0.94 -6.97
C MET A 91 -8.15 0.24 -8.17
N ASN A 92 -9.27 -0.45 -7.96
CA ASN A 92 -10.02 -1.13 -9.02
C ASN A 92 -10.60 -0.11 -10.00
N ILE A 93 -11.24 0.95 -9.47
CA ILE A 93 -11.76 2.06 -10.29
C ILE A 93 -10.65 2.64 -11.17
N MET A 94 -9.50 3.01 -10.57
CA MET A 94 -8.37 3.54 -11.32
C MET A 94 -7.83 2.54 -12.37
N SER A 95 -7.78 1.25 -12.03
CA SER A 95 -7.30 0.22 -12.96
C SER A 95 -8.25 0.05 -14.14
N GLU A 96 -9.57 -0.01 -13.90
CA GLU A 96 -10.61 -0.15 -14.92
C GLU A 96 -10.64 1.06 -15.87
N GLU A 97 -10.55 2.28 -15.34
CA GLU A 97 -10.51 3.52 -16.14
C GLU A 97 -9.33 3.56 -17.12
N ARG A 98 -8.26 2.82 -16.81
CA ARG A 98 -7.06 2.70 -17.64
C ARG A 98 -7.05 1.47 -18.56
N GLY A 99 -8.03 0.57 -18.43
CA GLY A 99 -8.02 -0.73 -19.10
C GLY A 99 -7.00 -1.73 -18.52
N ALA A 100 -6.55 -1.49 -17.29
CA ALA A 100 -5.65 -2.36 -16.53
C ALA A 100 -6.44 -3.33 -15.62
N LYS A 101 -5.75 -4.34 -15.09
CA LYS A 101 -6.33 -5.33 -14.17
C LYS A 101 -5.80 -5.17 -12.75
N LEU A 102 -6.70 -5.21 -11.77
CA LEU A 102 -6.36 -5.33 -10.36
C LEU A 102 -6.32 -6.79 -9.94
N TYR A 103 -5.24 -7.17 -9.26
CA TYR A 103 -5.09 -8.39 -8.50
C TYR A 103 -5.03 -8.03 -7.01
N ALA A 104 -6.13 -8.27 -6.31
CA ALA A 104 -6.18 -8.17 -4.86
C ALA A 104 -5.98 -9.57 -4.28
N THR A 105 -4.97 -9.75 -3.45
CA THR A 105 -4.62 -11.07 -2.91
C THR A 105 -5.47 -11.41 -1.67
N ASP A 106 -5.82 -12.69 -1.51
CA ASP A 106 -6.50 -13.23 -0.32
C ASP A 106 -5.73 -12.85 0.96
N GLU A 107 -6.44 -12.50 2.03
CA GLU A 107 -5.85 -12.08 3.32
C GLU A 107 -4.77 -13.05 3.82
N ARG A 108 -4.95 -14.35 3.60
CA ARG A 108 -4.02 -15.41 4.02
C ARG A 108 -2.64 -15.29 3.39
N PHE A 109 -2.53 -14.64 2.23
CA PHE A 109 -1.27 -14.44 1.51
C PHE A 109 -0.78 -12.98 1.58
N CYS A 110 -1.61 -12.04 2.02
CA CYS A 110 -1.26 -10.63 2.18
C CYS A 110 -0.48 -10.33 3.47
N ILE A 111 -0.67 -11.14 4.52
CA ILE A 111 0.06 -10.99 5.79
C ILE A 111 1.40 -11.71 5.77
N ASP A 112 2.35 -11.26 6.59
CA ASP A 112 3.67 -11.88 6.69
C ASP A 112 3.55 -13.36 7.06
N ASN A 113 4.03 -14.23 6.16
CA ASN A 113 3.93 -15.67 6.32
C ASN A 113 5.17 -16.39 5.80
N GLY A 114 5.47 -17.58 6.33
CA GLY A 114 6.63 -18.36 5.89
C GLY A 114 6.51 -18.90 4.45
N ALA A 115 5.29 -19.00 3.91
CA ALA A 115 5.08 -19.54 2.57
C ALA A 115 5.59 -18.58 1.47
N MET A 116 5.47 -17.26 1.64
CA MET A 116 6.03 -16.30 0.68
C MET A 116 7.57 -16.36 0.61
N ILE A 117 8.22 -16.61 1.76
CA ILE A 117 9.67 -16.79 1.85
C ILE A 117 10.07 -18.11 1.19
N ALA A 118 9.34 -19.18 1.49
CA ALA A 118 9.58 -20.49 0.87
C ALA A 118 9.38 -20.45 -0.65
N GLN A 119 8.32 -19.79 -1.14
CA GLN A 119 8.06 -19.66 -2.57
C GLN A 119 9.20 -18.92 -3.28
N ALA A 120 9.59 -17.73 -2.79
CA ALA A 120 10.70 -16.99 -3.36
C ALA A 120 12.01 -17.80 -3.35
N GLY A 121 12.29 -18.51 -2.25
CA GLY A 121 13.46 -19.38 -2.14
C GLY A 121 13.43 -20.57 -3.12
N ILE A 122 12.26 -21.18 -3.35
CA ILE A 122 12.10 -22.26 -4.33
C ILE A 122 12.33 -21.75 -5.75
N GLU A 123 11.74 -20.61 -6.12
CA GLU A 123 11.94 -19.99 -7.45
C GLU A 123 13.42 -19.70 -7.71
N MET A 124 14.10 -19.12 -6.71
CA MET A 124 15.55 -18.86 -6.76
C MET A 124 16.35 -20.15 -6.93
N PHE A 125 16.07 -21.17 -6.11
CA PHE A 125 16.78 -22.44 -6.12
C PHE A 125 16.59 -23.20 -7.44
N GLN A 126 15.37 -23.23 -7.97
CA GLN A 126 15.05 -23.88 -9.24
C GLN A 126 15.76 -23.21 -10.42
N ASN A 127 16.04 -21.91 -10.33
CA ASN A 127 16.84 -21.15 -11.29
C ASN A 127 18.35 -21.13 -10.95
N GLY A 128 18.81 -22.08 -10.13
CA GLY A 128 20.24 -22.30 -9.86
C GLY A 128 20.86 -21.34 -8.85
N THR A 129 20.08 -20.47 -8.22
CA THR A 129 20.57 -19.53 -7.21
C THR A 129 20.73 -20.25 -5.87
N THR A 130 21.96 -20.31 -5.35
CA THR A 130 22.27 -20.88 -4.03
C THR A 130 23.18 -19.92 -3.25
N THR A 131 23.08 -19.94 -1.92
CA THR A 131 23.91 -19.12 -1.03
C THR A 131 24.83 -20.02 -0.22
N PRO A 132 26.17 -19.92 -0.40
CA PRO A 132 27.15 -20.58 0.47
C PRO A 132 26.95 -20.20 1.93
N TRP A 133 27.22 -21.13 2.84
CA TRP A 133 26.94 -20.95 4.27
C TRP A 133 27.67 -19.75 4.89
N ASP A 134 28.90 -19.49 4.47
CA ASP A 134 29.73 -18.37 4.89
C ASP A 134 29.21 -17.00 4.42
N LEU A 135 28.31 -16.99 3.43
CA LEU A 135 27.65 -15.79 2.92
C LEU A 135 26.24 -15.58 3.49
N VAL A 136 25.72 -16.52 4.28
CA VAL A 136 24.42 -16.38 4.93
C VAL A 136 24.52 -15.35 6.05
N THR A 137 24.01 -14.15 5.79
CA THR A 137 24.01 -13.02 6.72
C THR A 137 22.62 -12.38 6.80
N CYS A 138 22.46 -11.44 7.73
CA CYS A 138 21.23 -10.66 7.91
C CYS A 138 21.54 -9.17 7.79
N THR A 139 20.67 -8.44 7.11
CA THR A 139 20.69 -6.97 7.06
C THR A 139 19.30 -6.44 7.36
N GLN A 140 19.25 -5.36 8.15
CA GLN A 140 18.00 -4.65 8.44
C GLN A 140 17.56 -3.73 7.29
N ARG A 141 18.42 -3.52 6.29
CA ARG A 141 18.22 -2.55 5.21
C ARG A 141 18.34 -3.22 3.83
N TYR A 142 17.78 -4.42 3.69
CA TYR A 142 17.83 -5.12 2.42
C TYR A 142 17.01 -4.37 1.37
N ARG A 143 17.64 -3.88 0.31
CA ARG A 143 16.94 -3.17 -0.76
C ARG A 143 16.40 -4.13 -1.80
N THR A 144 15.27 -3.77 -2.40
CA THR A 144 14.62 -4.59 -3.43
C THR A 144 15.42 -4.69 -4.73
N ASP A 145 16.34 -3.76 -4.99
CA ASP A 145 17.21 -3.76 -6.17
C ASP A 145 18.61 -4.34 -5.92
N GLU A 146 18.89 -4.83 -4.71
CA GLU A 146 20.12 -5.60 -4.42
C GLU A 146 20.01 -7.07 -4.86
N VAL A 147 18.81 -7.54 -5.19
CA VAL A 147 18.54 -8.92 -5.61
C VAL A 147 18.51 -9.02 -7.13
N GLU A 148 19.40 -9.81 -7.70
CA GLU A 148 19.32 -10.20 -9.11
C GLU A 148 18.18 -11.21 -9.30
N VAL A 149 17.16 -10.83 -10.09
CA VAL A 149 15.98 -11.67 -10.34
C VAL A 149 16.23 -12.56 -11.54
N THR A 150 16.63 -13.81 -11.29
CA THR A 150 16.96 -14.82 -12.32
C THR A 150 15.78 -15.69 -12.75
N TRP A 151 14.63 -15.59 -12.05
CA TRP A 151 13.46 -16.44 -12.21
C TRP A 151 12.27 -15.75 -12.91
N ARG A 152 12.53 -14.67 -13.65
CA ARG A 152 11.56 -14.03 -14.56
C ARG A 152 11.87 -14.45 -15.99
N SER A 153 11.39 -15.61 -16.39
CA SER A 153 11.50 -16.16 -17.75
C SER A 153 10.15 -16.35 -18.39
#